data_AF-A0A6P5ZUS0-F1
#
_entry.id   AF-A0A6P5ZUS0-F1
#
_cell.length_a   1.000
_cell.length_b   1.000
_cell.length_c   1.000
_cell.angle_alpha   90.00
_cell.angle_beta   90.00
_cell.angle_gamma   90.00
#
_symmetry.space_group_name_H-M   'P 1'
#
loop_
_entity.id
_entity.type
_entity.pdbx_description
1 polymer ?
#
loop_
_entity_poly.entity_id
_entity_poly.type
_entity_poly.pdbx_seq_one_letter_code
_entity_poly.pdbx_strand_id
1 'polypeptide(L)'
;MVTGSRYETKVVLTRPLSVDGDSDIDYRAPNLSQRITSLFKSVLPGSDLTRLKLPPLFNYPKSHLQCYGETVYCIGSDMLSRCNQADNSIERFTSVVAWSISTLRPALFGCAPYNPILGETHHVSRATLNVLLEQISHHPPVSALHATDEKQNIELIWCQHCVPNFHGAWVETEVQGKRQLKLLCRGETYEMNSPNLLIRLLPMPAVFWTGNVRIRCPENGLEAELRYGPKSSFLGLRGSHRSVKGKICETSTRKTLFELNGHWDRTVTMKHNDSGKQTVIYNAEEVLSGLKAPIVNDPQGVQSTESAAVWRELSMAIMSQDWEKAKQAKNAVEEKQRELLRERESKGATWVPQHFSVSYSKDGGWDCSPTQQWVPPAPIVVPLS
;
A
#
# COMPACT_ATOMS: atom_id res chain seq x y z
N MET A 1 -28.82 11.42 -30.13
CA MET A 1 -29.17 11.91 -28.79
C MET A 1 -28.93 10.79 -27.81
N VAL A 2 -27.75 10.78 -27.18
CA VAL A 2 -27.41 9.82 -26.13
C VAL A 2 -27.32 10.63 -24.84
N THR A 3 -28.34 10.48 -24.00
CA THR A 3 -28.34 10.96 -22.62
C THR A 3 -27.36 10.10 -21.81
N GLY A 4 -26.06 10.33 -22.02
CA GLY A 4 -24.99 9.84 -21.15
C GLY A 4 -25.10 10.53 -19.80
N SER A 5 -25.31 9.76 -18.75
CA SER A 5 -25.80 10.22 -17.46
C SER A 5 -24.84 11.20 -16.76
N ARG A 6 -25.38 12.24 -16.14
CA ARG A 6 -24.64 13.19 -15.26
C ARG A 6 -24.01 12.54 -14.00
N TYR A 7 -24.04 11.21 -13.87
CA TYR A 7 -23.63 10.49 -12.67
C TYR A 7 -22.22 9.88 -12.76
N GLU A 8 -21.67 9.68 -13.97
CA GLU A 8 -20.28 9.19 -14.17
C GLU A 8 -19.21 10.18 -13.70
N THR A 9 -19.56 11.43 -13.38
CA THR A 9 -18.63 12.53 -13.11
C THR A 9 -18.39 12.83 -11.63
N LYS A 10 -18.78 11.97 -10.68
CA LYS A 10 -18.64 12.27 -9.24
C LYS A 10 -17.34 11.79 -8.60
N VAL A 11 -16.66 10.81 -9.16
CA VAL A 11 -15.38 10.27 -8.66
C VAL A 11 -14.46 9.88 -9.82
N VAL A 12 -13.18 9.71 -9.54
CA VAL A 12 -12.23 9.12 -10.50
C VAL A 12 -11.59 7.87 -9.89
N LEU A 13 -11.79 6.73 -10.55
CA LEU A 13 -11.20 5.43 -10.21
C LEU A 13 -10.37 4.95 -11.39
N THR A 14 -9.17 4.44 -11.14
CA THR A 14 -8.23 3.99 -12.18
C THR A 14 -7.73 2.59 -11.88
N ARG A 15 -7.31 1.83 -12.91
CA ARG A 15 -6.81 0.46 -12.70
C ARG A 15 -5.61 0.42 -11.75
N PRO A 16 -5.50 -0.62 -10.89
CA PRO A 16 -4.32 -0.85 -10.06
C PRO A 16 -3.08 -1.09 -10.92
N LEU A 17 -1.90 -0.80 -10.37
CA LEU A 17 -0.63 -1.14 -11.01
C LEU A 17 -0.45 -2.67 -11.02
N SER A 18 -0.34 -3.26 -12.21
CA SER A 18 -0.18 -4.70 -12.45
C SER A 18 1.23 -5.05 -12.92
N VAL A 19 1.59 -6.33 -12.87
CA VAL A 19 2.89 -6.81 -13.41
C VAL A 19 2.94 -6.80 -14.94
N ASP A 20 1.78 -6.82 -15.60
CA ASP A 20 1.66 -6.80 -17.07
C ASP A 20 2.02 -5.44 -17.68
N GLY A 21 2.10 -4.38 -16.86
CA GLY A 21 2.40 -3.02 -17.33
C GLY A 21 1.20 -2.27 -17.91
N ASP A 22 0.03 -2.92 -18.01
CA ASP A 22 -1.26 -2.35 -18.44
C ASP A 22 -1.88 -1.44 -17.36
N SER A 23 -1.19 -0.34 -17.04
CA SER A 23 -1.80 0.74 -16.25
C SER A 23 -2.47 1.74 -17.20
N ASP A 24 -3.63 2.30 -16.83
CA ASP A 24 -4.26 3.43 -17.55
C ASP A 24 -3.41 4.73 -17.50
N ILE A 25 -2.19 4.66 -16.97
CA ILE A 25 -1.27 5.76 -16.72
C ILE A 25 -0.22 5.76 -17.84
N ASP A 26 -0.61 6.21 -19.03
CA ASP A 26 0.29 6.30 -20.18
C ASP A 26 0.97 7.68 -20.34
N TYR A 27 0.77 8.59 -19.38
CA TYR A 27 1.43 9.89 -19.42
C TYR A 27 2.77 9.83 -18.68
N ARG A 28 3.84 10.28 -19.36
CA ARG A 28 5.15 10.52 -18.75
C ARG A 28 5.38 12.02 -18.65
N ALA A 29 5.76 12.50 -17.48
CA ALA A 29 6.14 13.91 -17.32
C ALA A 29 7.29 14.25 -18.30
N PRO A 30 7.12 15.26 -19.18
CA PRO A 30 8.17 15.64 -20.11
C PRO A 30 9.39 16.14 -19.33
N ASN A 31 10.59 15.79 -19.79
CA ASN A 31 11.87 16.15 -19.15
C ASN A 31 11.98 15.72 -17.67
N LEU A 32 11.46 14.54 -17.33
CA LEU A 32 11.40 14.01 -15.97
C LEU A 32 12.73 14.17 -15.20
N SER A 33 13.87 13.82 -15.81
CA SER A 33 15.19 13.95 -15.17
C SER A 33 15.53 15.38 -14.76
N GLN A 34 15.29 16.37 -15.65
CA GLN A 34 15.52 17.78 -15.34
C GLN A 34 14.62 18.28 -14.21
N ARG A 35 13.35 17.81 -14.19
CA ARG A 35 12.39 18.17 -13.15
C ARG A 35 12.75 17.57 -11.80
N ILE A 36 13.19 16.31 -11.78
CA ILE A 36 13.70 15.66 -10.56
C ILE A 36 14.89 16.47 -10.01
N THR A 37 15.85 16.82 -10.86
CA THR A 37 16.98 17.66 -10.44
C THR A 37 16.52 19.01 -9.89
N SER A 38 15.51 19.63 -10.51
CA SER A 38 14.94 20.88 -10.02
C SER A 38 14.21 20.71 -8.67
N LEU A 39 13.50 19.61 -8.47
CA LEU A 39 12.77 19.31 -7.23
C LEU A 39 13.71 19.18 -6.04
N PHE A 40 14.88 18.57 -6.24
CA PHE A 40 15.87 18.35 -5.18
C PHE A 40 16.96 19.42 -5.10
N LYS A 41 16.95 20.44 -5.98
CA LYS A 41 18.01 21.46 -6.05
C LYS A 41 18.25 22.19 -4.72
N SER A 42 17.20 22.41 -3.93
CA SER A 42 17.26 23.08 -2.63
C SER A 42 17.18 22.12 -1.44
N VAL A 43 17.24 20.81 -1.67
CA VAL A 43 17.11 19.79 -0.63
C VAL A 43 18.50 19.28 -0.27
N LEU A 44 18.86 19.34 1.01
CA LEU A 44 20.14 18.85 1.48
C LEU A 44 20.11 17.32 1.69
N PRO A 45 21.17 16.58 1.37
CA PRO A 45 21.31 15.19 1.83
C PRO A 45 21.13 15.09 3.35
N GLY A 46 20.39 14.08 3.79
CA GLY A 46 19.90 13.90 5.15
C GLY A 46 18.52 14.51 5.43
N SER A 47 17.91 15.23 4.49
CA SER A 47 16.60 15.87 4.72
C SER A 47 15.45 14.86 4.74
N ASP A 48 14.57 15.01 5.73
CA ASP A 48 13.23 14.40 5.75
C ASP A 48 12.31 15.10 4.74
N LEU A 49 11.75 14.33 3.81
CA LEU A 49 10.89 14.79 2.73
C LEU A 49 9.39 14.66 3.05
N THR A 50 9.00 14.30 4.27
CA THR A 50 7.59 14.12 4.69
C THR A 50 6.76 15.39 4.43
N ARG A 51 7.40 16.56 4.46
CA ARG A 51 6.77 17.86 4.19
C ARG A 51 7.04 18.41 2.78
N LEU A 52 7.73 17.67 1.92
CA LEU A 52 8.05 18.10 0.56
C LEU A 52 6.77 18.16 -0.28
N LYS A 53 6.47 19.34 -0.82
CA LYS A 53 5.34 19.52 -1.74
C LYS A 53 5.73 19.08 -3.15
N LEU A 54 5.16 17.97 -3.60
CA LEU A 54 5.35 17.50 -4.98
C LEU A 54 4.47 18.30 -5.95
N PRO A 55 5.00 18.81 -7.07
CA PRO A 55 4.17 19.31 -8.16
C PRO A 55 3.22 18.23 -8.73
N PRO A 56 2.03 18.59 -9.25
CA PRO A 56 1.08 17.63 -9.84
C PRO A 56 1.67 16.73 -10.94
N LEU A 57 2.69 17.21 -11.65
CA LEU A 57 3.42 16.46 -12.67
C LEU A 57 4.10 15.19 -12.14
N PHE A 58 4.40 15.13 -10.85
CA PHE A 58 4.94 13.96 -10.18
C PHE A 58 3.84 13.10 -9.56
N ASN A 59 2.56 13.45 -9.73
CA ASN A 59 1.46 12.68 -9.19
C ASN A 59 0.81 11.81 -10.26
N TYR A 60 0.34 10.63 -9.86
CA TYR A 60 -0.62 9.80 -10.60
C TYR A 60 -1.98 9.79 -9.93
N PRO A 61 -3.07 9.48 -10.67
CA PRO A 61 -4.45 9.75 -10.24
C PRO A 61 -4.98 8.77 -9.19
N LYS A 62 -4.29 8.73 -8.04
CA LYS A 62 -4.62 7.92 -6.86
C LYS A 62 -4.08 8.58 -5.60
N SER A 63 -4.84 8.47 -4.52
CA SER A 63 -4.37 8.71 -3.16
C SER A 63 -3.55 7.54 -2.63
N HIS A 64 -2.66 7.78 -1.65
CA HIS A 64 -2.00 6.69 -0.93
C HIS A 64 -3.00 5.71 -0.31
N LEU A 65 -4.18 6.16 0.12
CA LEU A 65 -5.21 5.27 0.69
C LEU A 65 -5.71 4.25 -0.35
N GLN A 66 -5.92 4.70 -1.60
CA GLN A 66 -6.27 3.82 -2.71
C GLN A 66 -5.14 2.81 -2.97
N CYS A 67 -3.89 3.28 -3.05
CA CYS A 67 -2.74 2.40 -3.29
C CYS A 67 -2.58 1.33 -2.20
N TYR A 68 -2.82 1.65 -0.92
CA TYR A 68 -2.80 0.66 0.16
C TYR A 68 -3.96 -0.32 0.06
N GLY A 69 -5.19 0.16 -0.15
CA GLY A 69 -6.37 -0.70 -0.28
C GLY A 69 -6.26 -1.67 -1.45
N GLU A 70 -5.77 -1.21 -2.61
CA GLU A 70 -5.59 -2.04 -3.81
C GLU A 70 -4.65 -3.23 -3.59
N THR A 71 -3.71 -3.14 -2.65
CA THR A 71 -2.86 -4.30 -2.29
C THR A 71 -3.64 -5.45 -1.66
N VAL A 72 -4.82 -5.15 -1.08
CA VAL A 72 -5.68 -6.06 -0.35
C VAL A 72 -6.83 -6.56 -1.23
N TYR A 73 -7.57 -5.63 -1.86
CA TYR A 73 -8.79 -5.99 -2.61
C TYR A 73 -8.55 -6.21 -4.12
N CYS A 74 -7.51 -5.64 -4.74
CA CYS A 74 -7.26 -5.80 -6.18
C CYS A 74 -6.26 -6.95 -6.41
N ILE A 75 -6.77 -8.18 -6.42
CA ILE A 75 -5.99 -9.41 -6.62
C ILE A 75 -6.69 -10.32 -7.63
N GLY A 76 -5.92 -10.99 -8.51
CA GLY A 76 -6.43 -11.94 -9.50
C GLY A 76 -6.91 -13.26 -8.88
N SER A 77 -6.26 -13.67 -7.79
CA SER A 77 -6.60 -14.87 -7.02
C SER A 77 -6.80 -14.52 -5.54
N ASP A 78 -7.78 -15.16 -4.89
CA ASP A 78 -8.11 -14.94 -3.48
C ASP A 78 -7.06 -15.56 -2.53
N MET A 79 -5.98 -14.82 -2.32
CA MET A 79 -4.88 -15.20 -1.44
C MET A 79 -5.24 -15.15 0.05
N LEU A 80 -6.16 -14.25 0.44
CA LEU A 80 -6.57 -14.10 1.84
C LEU A 80 -7.34 -15.32 2.35
N SER A 81 -8.33 -15.78 1.58
CA SER A 81 -9.09 -16.98 1.96
C SER A 81 -8.18 -18.21 2.09
N ARG A 82 -7.14 -18.33 1.24
CA ARG A 82 -6.15 -19.42 1.31
C ARG A 82 -5.41 -19.46 2.65
N CYS A 83 -5.19 -18.31 3.31
CA CYS A 83 -4.55 -18.27 4.62
C CYS A 83 -5.31 -19.06 5.69
N ASN A 84 -6.64 -19.21 5.54
CA ASN A 84 -7.48 -19.85 6.53
C ASN A 84 -7.84 -21.32 6.23
N GLN A 85 -7.52 -21.81 5.02
CA GLN A 85 -7.99 -23.10 4.51
C GLN A 85 -7.28 -24.32 5.12
N ALA A 86 -5.98 -24.21 5.41
CA ALA A 86 -5.21 -25.34 5.89
C ALA A 86 -5.45 -25.63 7.38
N ASP A 87 -5.49 -26.91 7.77
CA ASP A 87 -5.60 -27.31 9.18
C ASP A 87 -4.26 -27.29 9.92
N ASN A 88 -3.17 -27.51 9.19
CA ASN A 88 -1.82 -27.41 9.70
C ASN A 88 -1.38 -25.94 9.84
N SER A 89 -0.86 -25.56 11.01
CA SER A 89 -0.40 -24.18 11.28
C SER A 89 0.76 -23.75 10.39
N ILE A 90 1.66 -24.69 10.03
CA ILE A 90 2.79 -24.43 9.13
C ILE A 90 2.31 -24.08 7.71
N GLU A 91 1.29 -24.80 7.21
CA GLU A 91 0.72 -24.53 5.89
C GLU A 91 -0.01 -23.19 5.88
N ARG A 92 -0.82 -22.90 6.91
CA ARG A 92 -1.44 -21.56 7.06
C ARG A 92 -0.38 -20.46 7.10
N PHE A 93 0.68 -20.64 7.88
CA PHE A 93 1.78 -19.68 7.97
C PHE A 93 2.47 -19.48 6.62
N THR A 94 2.71 -20.56 5.86
CA THR A 94 3.22 -20.49 4.48
C THR A 94 2.28 -19.68 3.57
N SER A 95 0.97 -19.88 3.67
CA SER A 95 -0.03 -19.11 2.93
C SER A 95 -0.04 -17.63 3.32
N VAL A 96 0.14 -17.30 4.60
CA VAL A 96 0.29 -15.91 5.07
C VAL A 96 1.55 -15.27 4.52
N VAL A 97 2.67 -16.00 4.47
CA VAL A 97 3.91 -15.51 3.83
C VAL A 97 3.68 -15.23 2.34
N ALA A 98 3.03 -16.14 1.62
CA ALA A 98 2.70 -15.96 0.21
C ALA A 98 1.76 -14.77 -0.02
N TRP A 99 0.73 -14.61 0.82
CA TRP A 99 -0.16 -13.45 0.79
C TRP A 99 0.60 -12.15 1.06
N SER A 100 1.48 -12.10 2.06
CA SER A 100 2.29 -10.92 2.36
C SER A 100 3.15 -10.48 1.17
N ILE A 101 3.79 -11.43 0.48
CA ILE A 101 4.55 -11.17 -0.76
C ILE A 101 3.63 -10.59 -1.85
N SER A 102 2.41 -11.13 -1.97
CA SER A 102 1.44 -10.68 -2.97
C SER A 102 0.93 -9.26 -2.76
N THR A 103 1.16 -8.65 -1.60
CA THR A 103 0.78 -7.24 -1.35
C THR A 103 1.72 -6.23 -2.02
N LEU A 104 2.90 -6.65 -2.48
CA LEU A 104 3.79 -5.75 -3.22
C LEU A 104 3.17 -5.38 -4.57
N ARG A 105 3.39 -4.14 -4.98
CA ARG A 105 2.97 -3.61 -6.28
C ARG A 105 4.16 -2.98 -7.01
N PRO A 106 4.17 -3.00 -8.35
CA PRO A 106 5.12 -2.19 -9.11
C PRO A 106 5.04 -0.72 -8.72
N ALA A 107 6.20 -0.05 -8.66
CA ALA A 107 6.28 1.38 -8.41
C ALA A 107 6.70 2.09 -9.71
N LEU A 108 6.12 3.25 -9.96
CA LEU A 108 6.42 4.07 -11.15
C LEU A 108 7.52 5.07 -10.80
N PHE A 109 8.67 5.00 -11.47
CA PHE A 109 9.75 5.94 -11.24
C PHE A 109 9.29 7.37 -11.59
N GLY A 110 9.53 8.31 -10.68
CA GLY A 110 9.18 9.72 -10.87
C GLY A 110 7.69 10.04 -10.72
N CYS A 111 6.87 9.09 -10.27
CA CYS A 111 5.46 9.32 -9.98
C CYS A 111 5.11 8.83 -8.56
N ALA A 112 4.32 9.59 -7.83
CA ALA A 112 3.85 9.30 -6.47
C ALA A 112 2.33 9.50 -6.38
N PRO A 113 1.63 8.76 -5.53
CA PRO A 113 0.22 9.04 -5.30
C PRO A 113 0.04 10.36 -4.54
N TYR A 114 -1.19 10.86 -4.45
CA TYR A 114 -1.53 12.02 -3.65
C TYR A 114 -1.25 11.75 -2.17
N ASN A 115 -0.74 12.77 -1.47
CA ASN A 115 -0.64 12.72 -0.01
C ASN A 115 -2.06 12.93 0.56
N PRO A 116 -2.64 11.96 1.28
CA PRO A 116 -4.03 12.08 1.71
C PRO A 116 -4.24 13.27 2.65
N ILE A 117 -5.41 13.89 2.55
CA ILE A 117 -5.82 14.94 3.49
C ILE A 117 -6.23 14.33 4.83
N LEU A 118 -6.18 15.10 5.92
CA LEU A 118 -6.64 14.62 7.23
C LEU A 118 -8.14 14.26 7.17
N GLY A 119 -8.49 13.04 7.60
CA GLY A 119 -9.87 12.52 7.53
C GLY A 119 -10.31 12.06 6.14
N GLU A 120 -9.40 12.01 5.16
CA GLU A 120 -9.67 11.30 3.90
C GLU A 120 -9.95 9.83 4.18
N THR A 121 -10.89 9.25 3.44
CA THR A 121 -11.28 7.84 3.56
C THR A 121 -11.18 7.12 2.22
N HIS A 122 -11.05 5.80 2.25
CA HIS A 122 -11.21 4.97 1.07
C HIS A 122 -11.96 3.69 1.43
N HIS A 123 -13.15 3.48 0.87
CA HIS A 123 -14.04 2.36 1.24
C HIS A 123 -14.43 1.53 0.01
N VAL A 124 -13.99 0.26 -0.01
CA VAL A 124 -14.18 -0.66 -1.15
C VAL A 124 -14.55 -2.06 -0.69
N SER A 125 -15.46 -2.71 -1.42
CA SER A 125 -15.81 -4.12 -1.24
C SER A 125 -15.37 -4.97 -2.43
N ARG A 126 -14.98 -6.22 -2.16
CA ARG A 126 -14.80 -7.25 -3.18
C ARG A 126 -15.34 -8.57 -2.67
N ALA A 127 -16.38 -9.09 -3.33
CA ALA A 127 -17.16 -10.22 -2.80
C ALA A 127 -17.57 -9.96 -1.34
N THR A 128 -17.10 -10.78 -0.39
CA THR A 128 -17.38 -10.68 1.05
C THR A 128 -16.37 -9.84 1.83
N LEU A 129 -15.26 -9.45 1.20
CA LEU A 129 -14.22 -8.64 1.83
C LEU A 129 -14.60 -7.15 1.73
N ASN A 130 -14.70 -6.48 2.88
CA ASN A 130 -14.92 -5.04 2.97
C ASN A 130 -13.65 -4.37 3.51
N VAL A 131 -13.20 -3.30 2.87
CA VAL A 131 -11.94 -2.60 3.20
C VAL A 131 -12.22 -1.11 3.40
N LEU A 132 -11.82 -0.57 4.54
CA LEU A 132 -11.93 0.83 4.89
C LEU A 132 -10.56 1.37 5.31
N LEU A 133 -10.16 2.49 4.71
CA LEU A 133 -8.99 3.24 5.12
C LEU A 133 -9.38 4.64 5.56
N GLU A 134 -8.60 5.20 6.48
CA GLU A 134 -8.70 6.60 6.90
C GLU A 134 -7.31 7.21 7.08
N GLN A 135 -7.12 8.45 6.66
CA GLN A 135 -5.95 9.25 7.01
C GLN A 135 -6.14 9.85 8.42
N ILE A 136 -5.59 9.15 9.41
CA ILE A 136 -5.78 9.46 10.82
C ILE A 136 -4.87 10.58 11.36
N SER A 137 -3.78 10.88 10.65
CA SER A 137 -2.89 12.01 10.95
C SER A 137 -2.28 12.56 9.66
N HIS A 138 -1.93 13.86 9.62
CA HIS A 138 -1.30 14.49 8.45
C HIS A 138 0.15 14.95 8.73
N HIS A 139 0.50 15.26 9.98
CA HIS A 139 1.83 15.70 10.38
C HIS A 139 2.29 15.00 11.66
N PRO A 140 2.97 13.84 11.58
CA PRO A 140 3.31 13.10 10.35
C PRO A 140 2.09 12.43 9.69
N PRO A 141 2.14 12.10 8.38
CA PRO A 141 1.05 11.47 7.67
C PRO A 141 0.91 10.01 8.09
N VAL A 142 -0.20 9.63 8.72
CA VAL A 142 -0.47 8.25 9.16
C VAL A 142 -1.80 7.79 8.61
N SER A 143 -1.81 6.60 8.01
CA SER A 143 -3.00 5.97 7.45
C SER A 143 -3.33 4.71 8.24
N ALA A 144 -4.61 4.53 8.55
CA ALA A 144 -5.15 3.31 9.12
C ALA A 144 -5.94 2.52 8.07
N LEU A 145 -5.90 1.20 8.15
CA LEU A 145 -6.70 0.28 7.34
C LEU A 145 -7.39 -0.72 8.26
N HIS A 146 -8.69 -0.91 8.05
CA HIS A 146 -9.47 -2.02 8.59
C HIS A 146 -10.08 -2.77 7.42
N ALA A 147 -9.86 -4.09 7.36
CA ALA A 147 -10.54 -4.93 6.38
C ALA A 147 -11.09 -6.17 7.04
N THR A 148 -12.31 -6.56 6.67
CA THR A 148 -12.95 -7.73 7.26
C THR A 148 -13.67 -8.55 6.21
N ASP A 149 -13.55 -9.87 6.34
CA ASP A 149 -14.41 -10.85 5.68
C ASP A 149 -15.08 -11.69 6.76
N GLU A 150 -16.34 -11.35 7.07
CA GLU A 150 -17.13 -12.01 8.11
C GLU A 150 -17.36 -13.49 7.78
N LYS A 151 -17.56 -13.81 6.49
CA LYS A 151 -17.80 -15.17 6.03
C LYS A 151 -16.55 -16.04 6.21
N GLN A 152 -15.37 -15.49 5.91
CA GLN A 152 -14.10 -16.18 6.05
C GLN A 152 -13.48 -16.05 7.45
N ASN A 153 -14.09 -15.29 8.36
CA ASN A 153 -13.57 -15.01 9.70
C ASN A 153 -12.15 -14.41 9.65
N ILE A 154 -11.95 -13.42 8.77
CA ILE A 154 -10.67 -12.73 8.57
C ILE A 154 -10.80 -11.25 8.94
N GLU A 155 -9.81 -10.73 9.65
CA GLU A 155 -9.67 -9.31 9.98
C GLU A 155 -8.24 -8.83 9.69
N LEU A 156 -8.10 -7.65 9.08
CA LEU A 156 -6.83 -6.96 8.89
C LEU A 156 -6.87 -5.58 9.54
N ILE A 157 -5.82 -5.25 10.29
CA ILE A 157 -5.65 -3.95 10.92
C ILE A 157 -4.24 -3.44 10.63
N TRP A 158 -4.12 -2.34 9.89
CA TRP A 158 -2.84 -1.70 9.63
C TRP A 158 -2.84 -0.27 10.16
N CYS A 159 -1.74 0.14 10.78
CA CYS A 159 -1.43 1.52 11.13
C CYS A 159 -0.05 1.82 10.59
N GLN A 160 0.07 2.64 9.54
CA GLN A 160 1.35 2.84 8.87
C GLN A 160 1.58 4.26 8.35
N HIS A 161 2.85 4.62 8.23
CA HIS A 161 3.30 5.88 7.64
C HIS A 161 4.62 5.73 6.90
N CYS A 162 4.86 6.61 5.94
CA CYS A 162 6.08 6.63 5.14
C CYS A 162 6.99 7.77 5.60
N VAL A 163 8.27 7.48 5.81
CA VAL A 163 9.31 8.47 6.16
C VAL A 163 10.36 8.50 5.03
N PRO A 164 10.18 9.38 4.03
CA PRO A 164 11.14 9.54 2.94
C PRO A 164 12.34 10.40 3.35
N ASN A 165 13.54 9.85 3.27
CA ASN A 165 14.81 10.54 3.55
C ASN A 165 15.63 10.69 2.27
N PHE A 166 16.09 11.91 1.99
CA PHE A 166 16.92 12.20 0.83
C PHE A 166 18.40 12.01 1.14
N HIS A 167 19.13 11.26 0.31
CA HIS A 167 20.57 11.01 0.46
C HIS A 167 21.41 11.58 -0.70
N GLY A 168 20.88 12.56 -1.44
CA GLY A 168 21.55 13.14 -2.60
C GLY A 168 21.28 12.35 -3.88
N ALA A 169 21.82 11.13 -3.98
CA ALA A 169 21.68 10.31 -5.19
C ALA A 169 20.48 9.34 -5.15
N TRP A 170 19.86 9.16 -3.99
CA TRP A 170 18.65 8.35 -3.81
C TRP A 170 17.77 8.92 -2.69
N VAL A 171 16.50 8.52 -2.70
CA VAL A 171 15.56 8.68 -1.59
C VAL A 171 15.27 7.30 -1.03
N GLU A 172 15.43 7.12 0.27
CA GLU A 172 14.98 5.93 0.99
C GLU A 172 13.69 6.27 1.73
N THR A 173 12.61 5.55 1.42
CA THR A 173 11.33 5.70 2.12
C THR A 173 11.11 4.51 3.01
N GLU A 174 11.26 4.72 4.31
CA GLU A 174 10.94 3.72 5.30
C GLU A 174 9.43 3.67 5.50
N VAL A 175 8.84 2.47 5.47
CA VAL A 175 7.42 2.26 5.75
C VAL A 175 7.30 1.74 7.17
N GLN A 176 7.05 2.67 8.09
CA GLN A 176 6.92 2.40 9.52
C GLN A 176 5.48 2.06 9.89
N GLY A 177 5.32 1.35 11.00
CA GLY A 177 4.02 0.94 11.54
C GLY A 177 3.81 -0.57 11.54
N LYS A 178 2.63 -0.98 12.02
CA LYS A 178 2.27 -2.37 12.27
C LYS A 178 1.16 -2.81 11.33
N ARG A 179 1.32 -4.01 10.76
CA ARG A 179 0.27 -4.70 9.99
C ARG A 179 -0.09 -5.98 10.71
N GLN A 180 -1.38 -6.22 10.89
CA GLN A 180 -1.92 -7.45 11.45
C GLN A 180 -2.89 -8.11 10.47
N LEU A 181 -2.81 -9.44 10.40
CA LEU A 181 -3.82 -10.32 9.83
C LEU A 181 -4.26 -11.26 10.95
N LYS A 182 -5.56 -11.32 11.22
CA LYS A 182 -6.15 -12.23 12.20
C LYS A 182 -7.00 -13.26 11.48
N LEU A 183 -6.76 -14.53 11.79
CA LEU A 183 -7.61 -15.65 11.39
C LEU A 183 -8.48 -16.00 12.60
N LEU A 184 -9.67 -15.40 12.67
CA LEU A 184 -10.47 -15.36 13.89
C LEU A 184 -10.93 -16.77 14.33
N CYS A 185 -11.28 -17.63 13.37
CA CYS A 185 -11.69 -19.01 13.68
C CYS A 185 -10.52 -19.92 14.13
N ARG A 186 -9.27 -19.50 13.90
CA ARG A 186 -8.06 -20.20 14.36
C ARG A 186 -7.48 -19.60 15.64
N GLY A 187 -7.91 -18.40 16.03
CA GLY A 187 -7.33 -17.64 17.14
C GLY A 187 -5.87 -17.25 16.88
N GLU A 188 -5.49 -17.02 15.62
CA GLU A 188 -4.10 -16.73 15.23
C GLU A 188 -3.96 -15.26 14.79
N THR A 189 -2.92 -14.58 15.31
CA THR A 189 -2.58 -13.20 14.93
C THR A 189 -1.21 -13.15 14.27
N TYR A 190 -1.19 -12.78 13.00
CA TYR A 190 0.03 -12.62 12.22
C TYR A 190 0.43 -11.15 12.18
N GLU A 191 1.58 -10.85 12.76
CA GLU A 191 2.14 -9.50 12.83
C GLU A 191 3.27 -9.35 11.82
N MET A 192 3.26 -8.25 11.07
CA MET A 192 4.30 -7.98 10.09
C MET A 192 4.59 -6.49 9.92
N ASN A 193 5.84 -6.20 9.57
CA ASN A 193 6.26 -4.89 9.08
C ASN A 193 6.19 -4.84 7.53
N SER A 194 6.73 -3.79 6.94
CA SER A 194 6.69 -3.53 5.50
C SER A 194 8.10 -3.46 4.91
N PRO A 195 8.28 -3.75 3.60
CA PRO A 195 9.52 -3.41 2.92
C PRO A 195 9.61 -1.88 2.72
N ASN A 196 10.84 -1.39 2.57
CA ASN A 196 11.13 0.00 2.25
C ASN A 196 11.10 0.22 0.73
N LEU A 197 10.90 1.46 0.32
CA LEU A 197 11.00 1.87 -1.08
C LEU A 197 12.28 2.67 -1.31
N LEU A 198 13.11 2.25 -2.27
CA LEU A 198 14.28 3.02 -2.70
C LEU A 198 14.03 3.65 -4.07
N ILE A 199 14.12 4.97 -4.14
CA ILE A 199 14.09 5.74 -5.39
C ILE A 199 15.52 6.19 -5.69
N ARG A 200 16.18 5.52 -6.61
CA ARG A 200 17.53 5.88 -7.07
C ARG A 200 17.44 6.91 -8.18
N LEU A 201 18.06 8.06 -7.99
CA LEU A 201 18.08 9.16 -8.96
C LEU A 201 19.30 9.08 -9.89
N LEU A 202 20.46 8.72 -9.34
CA LEU A 202 21.73 8.63 -10.07
C LEU A 202 22.47 7.30 -9.76
N PRO A 203 23.34 6.81 -10.66
CA PRO A 203 23.53 7.24 -12.04
C PRO A 203 22.45 6.68 -12.99
N MET A 204 21.78 5.59 -12.60
CA MET A 204 20.70 4.98 -13.38
C MET A 204 19.39 5.10 -12.61
N PRO A 205 18.45 5.95 -13.05
CA PRO A 205 17.14 6.09 -12.45
C PRO A 205 16.40 4.77 -12.29
N ALA A 206 15.91 4.48 -11.09
CA ALA A 206 15.12 3.29 -10.79
C ALA A 206 14.33 3.44 -9.49
N VAL A 207 13.24 2.69 -9.36
CA VAL A 207 12.52 2.52 -8.10
C VAL A 207 12.37 1.03 -7.80
N PHE A 208 12.60 0.63 -6.55
CA PHE A 208 12.48 -0.77 -6.15
C PHE A 208 12.23 -0.93 -4.65
N TRP A 209 11.60 -2.05 -4.30
CA TRP A 209 11.43 -2.50 -2.92
C TRP A 209 12.75 -3.04 -2.36
N THR A 210 13.01 -2.76 -1.09
CA THR A 210 14.21 -3.18 -0.36
C THR A 210 13.89 -3.42 1.11
N GLY A 211 14.87 -3.91 1.87
CA GLY A 211 14.76 -4.10 3.31
C GLY A 211 14.26 -5.48 3.71
N ASN A 212 14.12 -5.67 5.03
CA ASN A 212 13.71 -6.94 5.62
C ASN A 212 12.25 -6.87 6.11
N VAL A 213 11.47 -7.90 5.78
CA VAL A 213 10.13 -8.09 6.31
C VAL A 213 10.16 -9.28 7.26
N ARG A 214 9.65 -9.07 8.47
CA ARG A 214 9.47 -10.11 9.48
C ARG A 214 7.98 -10.35 9.65
N ILE A 215 7.58 -11.61 9.58
CA ILE A 215 6.20 -12.05 9.82
C ILE A 215 6.24 -12.99 11.02
N ARG A 216 5.40 -12.78 12.02
CA ARG A 216 5.37 -13.62 13.23
C ARG A 216 3.94 -13.97 13.59
N CYS A 217 3.74 -15.21 14.02
CA CYS A 217 2.52 -15.64 14.69
C CYS A 217 2.89 -16.20 16.06
N PRO A 218 2.68 -15.44 17.15
CA PRO A 218 3.01 -15.88 18.50
C PRO A 218 2.31 -17.18 18.90
N GLU A 219 1.07 -17.39 18.48
CA GLU A 219 0.21 -18.50 18.91
C GLU A 219 0.68 -19.86 18.39
N ASN A 220 1.29 -19.90 17.20
CA ASN A 220 1.88 -21.13 16.65
C ASN A 220 3.41 -21.16 16.71
N GLY A 221 4.05 -20.11 17.25
CA GLY A 221 5.49 -20.06 17.45
C GLY A 221 6.30 -19.97 16.15
N LEU A 222 5.72 -19.53 15.04
CA LEU A 222 6.40 -19.44 13.74
C LEU A 222 6.79 -18.00 13.38
N GLU A 223 7.89 -17.89 12.66
CA GLU A 223 8.45 -16.63 12.18
C GLU A 223 9.01 -16.77 10.76
N ALA A 224 8.75 -15.80 9.90
CA ALA A 224 9.43 -15.64 8.61
C ALA A 224 10.32 -14.41 8.63
N GLU A 225 11.50 -14.54 8.04
CA GLU A 225 12.38 -13.43 7.70
C GLU A 225 12.55 -13.39 6.18
N LEU A 226 12.03 -12.33 5.55
CA LEU A 226 12.14 -12.05 4.12
C LEU A 226 13.08 -10.87 3.90
N ARG A 227 13.84 -10.91 2.81
CA ARG A 227 14.72 -9.85 2.34
C ARG A 227 14.38 -9.53 0.90
N TYR A 228 14.06 -8.27 0.65
CA TYR A 228 13.78 -7.73 -0.68
C TYR A 228 15.01 -7.02 -1.24
N GLY A 229 15.20 -7.16 -2.56
CA GLY A 229 16.31 -6.55 -3.27
C GLY A 229 17.57 -7.41 -3.31
N PRO A 230 18.60 -6.96 -4.05
CA PRO A 230 19.78 -7.76 -4.32
C PRO A 230 20.59 -8.00 -3.04
N LYS A 231 21.19 -9.20 -2.91
CA LYS A 231 22.33 -9.36 -2.00
C LYS A 231 23.48 -8.48 -2.51
N SER A 232 24.15 -7.76 -1.60
CA SER A 232 25.51 -7.28 -1.86
C SER A 232 26.40 -8.48 -2.11
N SER A 233 26.69 -8.77 -3.38
CA SER A 233 27.60 -9.84 -3.77
C SER A 233 29.03 -9.30 -3.76
N PHE A 234 29.94 -9.96 -3.03
CA PHE A 234 31.38 -9.67 -3.03
C PHE A 234 32.03 -9.76 -4.43
N LEU A 235 31.38 -10.46 -5.37
CA LEU A 235 31.85 -10.74 -6.74
C LEU A 235 31.27 -9.80 -7.82
N GLY A 236 30.62 -8.69 -7.47
CA GLY A 236 30.21 -7.66 -8.44
C GLY A 236 29.04 -8.02 -9.38
N LEU A 237 28.50 -9.24 -9.32
CA LEU A 237 27.27 -9.62 -10.03
C LEU A 237 26.05 -8.91 -9.42
N ARG A 238 25.44 -8.01 -10.19
CA ARG A 238 24.21 -7.29 -9.81
C ARG A 238 23.05 -8.29 -9.68
N GLY A 239 22.59 -8.53 -8.47
CA GLY A 239 21.34 -9.25 -8.21
C GLY A 239 20.12 -8.47 -8.71
N SER A 240 18.99 -9.16 -8.87
CA SER A 240 17.73 -8.52 -9.27
C SER A 240 17.15 -7.69 -8.13
N HIS A 241 16.77 -6.44 -8.42
CA HIS A 241 15.99 -5.58 -7.52
C HIS A 241 14.60 -6.12 -7.20
N ARG A 242 14.17 -7.16 -7.90
CA ARG A 242 12.88 -7.83 -7.70
C ARG A 242 12.99 -9.14 -6.92
N SER A 243 14.21 -9.51 -6.55
CA SER A 243 14.44 -10.74 -5.80
C SER A 243 13.87 -10.65 -4.38
N VAL A 244 13.35 -11.78 -3.92
CA VAL A 244 12.97 -12.03 -2.54
C VAL A 244 13.64 -13.32 -2.08
N LYS A 245 14.27 -13.26 -0.92
CA LYS A 245 14.87 -14.43 -0.26
C LYS A 245 14.46 -14.44 1.19
N GLY A 246 14.34 -15.60 1.79
CA GLY A 246 13.97 -15.67 3.18
C GLY A 246 14.02 -17.06 3.74
N LYS A 247 13.49 -17.18 4.95
CA LYS A 247 13.33 -18.44 5.66
C LYS A 247 12.10 -18.38 6.55
N ILE A 248 11.56 -19.54 6.86
CA ILE A 248 10.56 -19.73 7.92
C ILE A 248 11.22 -20.59 9.00
N CYS A 249 11.11 -20.16 10.25
CA CYS A 249 11.72 -20.81 11.40
C CYS A 249 10.77 -20.89 12.60
N GLU A 250 11.08 -21.81 13.50
CA GLU A 250 10.51 -21.83 14.84
C GLU A 250 11.09 -20.68 15.67
N THR A 251 10.23 -19.95 16.37
CA THR A 251 10.62 -18.78 17.16
C THR A 251 11.52 -19.18 18.34
N SER A 252 11.20 -20.29 19.01
CA SER A 252 11.87 -20.76 20.23
C SER A 252 13.26 -21.33 19.96
N THR A 253 13.37 -22.22 18.98
CA THR A 253 14.60 -22.95 18.67
C THR A 253 15.46 -22.24 17.62
N ARG A 254 14.88 -21.30 16.87
CA ARG A 254 15.46 -20.71 15.65
C ARG A 254 15.79 -21.75 14.58
N LYS A 255 15.24 -22.96 14.69
CA LYS A 255 15.37 -24.02 13.68
C LYS A 255 14.71 -23.53 12.39
N THR A 256 15.47 -23.52 11.30
CA THR A 256 14.96 -23.21 9.97
C THR A 256 14.22 -24.42 9.42
N LEU A 257 12.94 -24.23 9.09
CA LEU A 257 12.08 -25.26 8.53
C LEU A 257 12.10 -25.19 6.99
N PHE A 258 12.09 -23.96 6.46
CA PHE A 258 11.98 -23.70 5.03
C PHE A 258 12.88 -22.56 4.59
N GLU A 259 13.40 -22.66 3.37
CA GLU A 259 14.07 -21.57 2.67
C GLU A 259 13.18 -21.04 1.54
N LEU A 260 13.14 -19.72 1.38
CA LEU A 260 12.35 -19.02 0.38
C LEU A 260 13.26 -18.35 -0.64
N ASN A 261 12.96 -18.50 -1.92
CA ASN A 261 13.72 -17.88 -3.00
C ASN A 261 12.85 -17.64 -4.23
N GLY A 262 12.97 -16.45 -4.82
CA GLY A 262 12.34 -16.14 -6.09
C GLY A 262 12.29 -14.64 -6.36
N HIS A 263 11.25 -14.22 -7.06
CA HIS A 263 10.99 -12.83 -7.40
C HIS A 263 9.53 -12.48 -7.10
N TRP A 264 9.30 -11.35 -6.42
CA TRP A 264 7.94 -10.95 -6.00
C TRP A 264 7.04 -10.58 -7.19
N ASP A 265 7.62 -10.29 -8.36
CA ASP A 265 6.91 -10.00 -9.61
C ASP A 265 6.82 -11.20 -10.55
N ARG A 266 7.27 -12.37 -10.11
CA ARG A 266 7.17 -13.64 -10.85
C ARG A 266 6.80 -14.75 -9.88
N THR A 267 7.65 -15.76 -9.73
CA THR A 267 7.42 -16.90 -8.86
C THR A 267 8.30 -16.83 -7.62
N VAL A 268 7.73 -17.23 -6.48
CA VAL A 268 8.49 -17.51 -5.25
C VAL A 268 8.29 -18.97 -4.86
N THR A 269 9.41 -19.61 -4.57
CA THR A 269 9.46 -21.03 -4.19
C THR A 269 9.90 -21.18 -2.74
N MET A 270 9.41 -22.25 -2.12
CA MET A 270 9.77 -22.70 -0.79
C MET A 270 10.44 -24.07 -0.89
N LYS A 271 11.60 -24.21 -0.26
CA LYS A 271 12.35 -25.46 -0.15
C LYS A 271 12.29 -25.96 1.29
N HIS A 272 11.87 -27.20 1.48
CA HIS A 272 11.93 -27.89 2.77
C HIS A 272 13.38 -28.17 3.14
N ASN A 273 13.80 -27.80 4.34
CA ASN A 273 15.18 -28.02 4.78
C ASN A 273 15.51 -29.51 4.92
N ASP A 274 14.56 -30.29 5.44
CA ASP A 274 14.81 -31.71 5.78
C ASP A 274 14.74 -32.63 4.56
N SER A 275 13.80 -32.40 3.64
CA SER A 275 13.58 -33.26 2.46
C SER A 275 14.17 -32.71 1.17
N GLY A 276 14.57 -31.43 1.14
CA GLY A 276 14.98 -30.74 -0.08
C GLY A 276 13.86 -30.49 -1.09
N LYS A 277 12.62 -30.95 -0.83
CA LYS A 277 11.47 -30.76 -1.72
C LYS A 277 11.19 -29.28 -1.92
N GLN A 278 11.03 -28.87 -3.17
CA GLN A 278 10.72 -27.49 -3.55
C GLN A 278 9.27 -27.39 -4.04
N THR A 279 8.59 -26.32 -3.63
CA THR A 279 7.20 -26.02 -4.02
C THR A 279 7.07 -24.55 -4.40
N VAL A 280 6.14 -24.21 -5.28
CA VAL A 280 5.77 -22.82 -5.58
C VAL A 280 4.74 -22.38 -4.56
N ILE A 281 4.98 -21.25 -3.88
CA ILE A 281 4.04 -20.70 -2.89
C ILE A 281 3.33 -19.45 -3.40
N TYR A 282 3.88 -18.80 -4.42
CA TYR A 282 3.34 -17.57 -4.99
C TYR A 282 3.71 -17.46 -6.47
N ASN A 283 2.73 -17.06 -7.28
CA ASN A 283 2.86 -16.77 -8.70
C ASN A 283 2.21 -15.41 -8.99
N ALA A 284 3.01 -14.42 -9.39
CA ALA A 284 2.56 -13.06 -9.66
C ALA A 284 1.61 -12.97 -10.85
N GLU A 285 1.73 -13.84 -11.85
CA GLU A 285 0.82 -13.85 -13.01
C GLU A 285 -0.62 -14.20 -12.57
N GLU A 286 -0.77 -15.14 -11.65
CA GLU A 286 -2.09 -15.51 -11.11
C GLU A 286 -2.71 -14.42 -10.21
N VAL A 287 -1.86 -13.61 -9.57
CA VAL A 287 -2.32 -12.69 -8.50
C VAL A 287 -2.35 -11.24 -8.94
N LEU A 288 -1.48 -10.82 -9.86
CA LEU A 288 -1.24 -9.42 -10.22
C LEU A 288 -1.51 -9.12 -11.71
N SER A 289 -1.96 -10.10 -12.48
CA SER A 289 -2.39 -9.90 -13.87
C SER A 289 -3.90 -9.78 -13.99
N GLY A 290 -4.37 -9.09 -15.04
CA GLY A 290 -5.81 -8.95 -15.33
C GLY A 290 -6.62 -8.21 -14.24
N LEU A 291 -5.98 -7.36 -13.45
CA LEU A 291 -6.63 -6.65 -12.36
C LEU A 291 -7.68 -5.64 -12.87
N LYS A 292 -8.89 -5.71 -12.32
CA LYS A 292 -10.00 -4.82 -12.70
C LYS A 292 -9.95 -3.51 -11.89
N ALA A 293 -10.36 -2.41 -12.53
CA ALA A 293 -10.60 -1.16 -11.81
C ALA A 293 -11.83 -1.29 -10.91
N PRO A 294 -11.81 -0.71 -9.69
CA PRO A 294 -13.02 -0.56 -8.90
C PRO A 294 -14.05 0.31 -9.62
N ILE A 295 -15.33 0.06 -9.36
CA ILE A 295 -16.48 0.81 -9.91
C ILE A 295 -17.38 1.29 -8.77
N VAL A 296 -18.14 2.35 -9.02
CA VAL A 296 -19.17 2.81 -8.07
C VAL A 296 -20.42 1.96 -8.24
N ASN A 297 -20.80 1.23 -7.19
CA ASN A 297 -22.05 0.47 -7.14
C ASN A 297 -23.20 1.30 -6.52
N ASP A 298 -22.90 2.12 -5.51
CA ASP A 298 -23.85 3.03 -4.88
C ASP A 298 -23.32 4.48 -4.91
N PRO A 299 -23.74 5.30 -5.90
CA PRO A 299 -23.31 6.69 -6.00
C PRO A 299 -23.79 7.60 -4.86
N GLN A 300 -24.83 7.23 -4.12
CA GLN A 300 -25.33 8.02 -2.99
C GLN A 300 -24.57 7.72 -1.71
N GLY A 301 -24.04 6.50 -1.56
CA GLY A 301 -23.20 6.08 -0.44
C GLY A 301 -21.77 6.63 -0.47
N VAL A 302 -21.29 7.15 -1.62
CA VAL A 302 -19.95 7.75 -1.72
C VAL A 302 -19.87 9.04 -0.90
N GLN A 303 -19.07 9.02 0.16
CA GLN A 303 -18.86 10.18 1.02
C GLN A 303 -17.98 11.25 0.38
N SER A 304 -18.10 12.50 0.84
CA SER A 304 -17.23 13.59 0.39
C SER A 304 -15.76 13.44 0.80
N THR A 305 -15.50 12.60 1.82
CA THR A 305 -14.17 12.23 2.32
C THR A 305 -13.53 11.12 1.50
N GLU A 306 -14.26 10.44 0.60
CA GLU A 306 -13.71 9.37 -0.24
C GLU A 306 -12.59 9.90 -1.15
N SER A 307 -11.43 9.25 -1.16
CA SER A 307 -10.24 9.62 -1.95
C SER A 307 -10.59 9.94 -3.40
N ALA A 308 -11.40 9.09 -4.02
CA ALA A 308 -11.82 9.25 -5.42
C ALA A 308 -12.70 10.48 -5.66
N ALA A 309 -13.38 11.00 -4.63
CA ALA A 309 -14.15 12.23 -4.65
C ALA A 309 -13.29 13.46 -4.31
N VAL A 310 -12.47 13.37 -3.27
CA VAL A 310 -11.56 14.43 -2.81
C VAL A 310 -10.62 14.89 -3.93
N TRP A 311 -10.00 13.93 -4.61
CA TRP A 311 -8.97 14.20 -5.62
C TRP A 311 -9.52 14.19 -7.05
N ARG A 312 -10.84 14.22 -7.22
CA ARG A 312 -11.52 14.07 -8.51
C ARG A 312 -11.03 15.08 -9.55
N GLU A 313 -11.07 16.37 -9.24
CA GLU A 313 -10.69 17.43 -10.19
C GLU A 313 -9.21 17.35 -10.58
N LEU A 314 -8.35 17.03 -9.62
CA LEU A 314 -6.93 16.82 -9.86
C LEU A 314 -6.69 15.60 -10.77
N SER A 315 -7.40 14.50 -10.51
CA SER A 315 -7.30 13.27 -11.28
C SER A 315 -7.76 13.48 -12.72
N MET A 316 -8.90 14.13 -12.92
CA MET A 316 -9.39 14.48 -14.26
C MET A 316 -8.39 15.36 -15.02
N ALA A 317 -7.83 16.39 -14.36
CA ALA A 317 -6.86 17.29 -14.98
C ALA A 317 -5.54 16.59 -15.34
N ILE A 318 -5.06 15.68 -14.50
CA ILE A 318 -3.88 14.86 -14.79
C ILE A 318 -4.14 13.93 -15.99
N MET A 319 -5.29 13.25 -15.99
CA MET A 319 -5.67 12.34 -17.07
C MET A 319 -5.87 13.08 -18.41
N SER A 320 -6.35 14.32 -18.39
CA SER A 320 -6.45 15.19 -19.57
C SER A 320 -5.16 15.96 -19.91
N GLN A 321 -4.07 15.73 -19.15
CA GLN A 321 -2.79 16.44 -19.28
C GLN A 321 -2.88 17.97 -19.17
N ASP A 322 -3.89 18.49 -18.47
CA ASP A 322 -4.06 19.91 -18.17
C ASP A 322 -3.34 20.25 -16.86
N TRP A 323 -2.04 20.56 -16.97
CA TRP A 323 -1.17 20.78 -15.82
C TRP A 323 -1.47 22.04 -15.03
N GLU A 324 -2.03 23.07 -15.68
CA GLU A 324 -2.42 24.29 -15.01
C GLU A 324 -3.69 24.05 -14.18
N LYS A 325 -4.69 23.37 -14.76
CA LYS A 325 -5.87 22.93 -14.01
C LYS A 325 -5.50 21.96 -12.89
N ALA A 326 -4.56 21.04 -13.11
CA ALA A 326 -4.08 20.12 -12.08
C ALA A 326 -3.44 20.89 -10.91
N LYS A 327 -2.61 21.90 -11.19
CA LYS A 327 -2.02 22.76 -10.16
C LYS A 327 -3.09 23.51 -9.36
N GLN A 328 -4.08 24.08 -10.03
CA GLN A 328 -5.19 24.78 -9.38
C GLN A 328 -6.02 23.85 -8.50
N ALA A 329 -6.40 22.68 -9.02
CA ALA A 329 -7.18 21.68 -8.28
C ALA A 329 -6.44 21.18 -7.04
N LYS A 330 -5.14 20.87 -7.17
CA LYS A 330 -4.30 20.45 -6.05
C LYS A 330 -4.22 21.54 -4.97
N ASN A 331 -3.94 22.78 -5.38
CA ASN A 331 -3.85 23.91 -4.46
C ASN A 331 -5.17 24.17 -3.73
N ALA A 332 -6.32 24.00 -4.41
CA ALA A 332 -7.63 24.18 -3.80
C ALA A 332 -7.89 23.18 -2.66
N VAL A 333 -7.55 21.90 -2.87
CA VAL A 333 -7.66 20.87 -1.81
C VAL A 333 -6.71 21.19 -0.64
N GLU A 334 -5.45 21.52 -0.93
CA GLU A 334 -4.44 21.81 0.09
C GLU A 334 -4.69 23.11 0.88
N GLU A 335 -5.24 24.16 0.25
CA GLU A 335 -5.61 25.41 0.96
C GLU A 335 -6.82 25.17 1.85
N LYS A 336 -7.85 24.47 1.37
CA LYS A 336 -9.02 24.13 2.19
C LYS A 336 -8.62 23.37 3.45
N GLN A 337 -7.65 22.45 3.35
CA GLN A 337 -7.11 21.76 4.53
C GLN A 337 -6.36 22.67 5.49
N ARG A 338 -5.60 23.65 4.98
CA ARG A 338 -4.93 24.65 5.81
C ARG A 338 -5.92 25.58 6.51
N GLU A 339 -7.02 25.93 5.86
CA GLU A 339 -8.13 26.67 6.48
C GLU A 339 -8.80 25.88 7.61
N LEU A 340 -9.17 24.62 7.35
CA LEU A 340 -9.78 23.75 8.36
C LEU A 340 -8.85 23.50 9.56
N LEU A 341 -7.53 23.42 9.32
CA LEU A 341 -6.55 23.32 10.39
C LEU A 341 -6.54 24.60 11.25
N ARG A 342 -6.43 25.79 10.63
CA ARG A 342 -6.46 27.08 11.33
C ARG A 342 -7.75 27.25 12.15
N GLU A 343 -8.88 26.80 11.61
CA GLU A 343 -10.17 26.84 12.31
C GLU A 343 -10.20 25.90 13.52
N ARG A 344 -9.65 24.69 13.40
CA ARG A 344 -9.55 23.74 14.53
C ARG A 344 -8.63 24.28 15.63
N GLU A 345 -7.48 24.84 15.24
CA GLU A 345 -6.51 25.44 16.16
C GLU A 345 -7.11 26.64 16.90
N SER A 346 -7.85 27.52 16.21
CA SER A 346 -8.49 28.68 16.84
C SER A 346 -9.57 28.30 17.87
N LYS A 347 -10.20 27.13 17.68
CA LYS A 347 -11.17 26.54 18.62
C LYS A 347 -10.53 25.69 19.71
N GLY A 348 -9.21 25.46 19.69
CA GLY A 348 -8.54 24.53 20.59
C GLY A 348 -9.02 23.07 20.44
N ALA A 349 -9.59 22.72 19.29
CA ALA A 349 -10.18 21.42 19.04
C ALA A 349 -9.13 20.41 18.54
N THR A 350 -9.10 19.22 19.14
CA THR A 350 -8.28 18.10 18.65
C THR A 350 -9.02 17.33 17.57
N TRP A 351 -8.32 16.96 16.49
CA TRP A 351 -8.88 16.05 15.48
C TRP A 351 -9.04 14.66 16.07
N VAL A 352 -10.22 14.05 15.88
CA VAL A 352 -10.50 12.66 16.24
C VAL A 352 -10.90 11.93 14.96
N PRO A 353 -10.17 10.87 14.57
CA PRO A 353 -10.55 10.06 13.42
C PRO A 353 -11.93 9.45 13.60
N GLN A 354 -12.66 9.30 12.49
CA GLN A 354 -14.05 8.85 12.53
C GLN A 354 -14.16 7.34 12.74
N HIS A 355 -13.22 6.57 12.19
CA HIS A 355 -13.33 5.11 12.12
C HIS A 355 -12.33 4.38 13.03
N PHE A 356 -11.35 5.09 13.57
CA PHE A 356 -10.27 4.52 14.37
C PHE A 356 -10.06 5.26 15.68
N SER A 357 -9.84 4.50 16.75
CA SER A 357 -9.19 5.00 17.96
C SER A 357 -7.68 4.97 17.74
N VAL A 358 -7.00 6.06 18.08
CA VAL A 358 -5.57 6.23 17.77
C VAL A 358 -4.79 6.58 19.01
N SER A 359 -3.61 5.98 19.14
CA SER A 359 -2.65 6.33 20.18
C SER A 359 -1.25 6.48 19.59
N TYR A 360 -0.42 7.27 20.27
CA TYR A 360 0.99 7.44 19.93
C TYR A 360 1.83 7.36 21.19
N SER A 361 2.90 6.58 21.14
CA SER A 361 3.92 6.53 22.18
C SER A 361 5.32 6.69 21.56
N LYS A 362 6.27 7.24 22.31
CA LYS A 362 7.65 7.41 21.82
C LYS A 362 8.33 6.06 21.52
N ASP A 363 8.02 5.04 22.31
CA ASP A 363 8.67 3.73 22.22
C ASP A 363 7.94 2.77 21.27
N GLY A 364 6.61 2.89 21.16
CA GLY A 364 5.76 2.02 20.33
C GLY A 364 5.31 2.63 19.00
N GLY A 365 5.54 3.93 18.77
CA GLY A 365 5.08 4.64 17.58
C GLY A 365 3.56 4.84 17.56
N TRP A 366 3.01 4.94 16.35
CA TRP A 366 1.56 5.05 16.13
C TRP A 366 0.88 3.69 16.19
N ASP A 367 -0.25 3.64 16.88
CA ASP A 367 -1.12 2.47 16.91
C ASP A 367 -2.58 2.89 16.70
N CYS A 368 -3.37 2.01 16.10
CA CYS A 368 -4.79 2.26 15.86
C CYS A 368 -5.63 1.01 16.09
N SER A 369 -6.86 1.21 16.54
CA SER A 369 -7.86 0.15 16.66
C SER A 369 -9.15 0.59 15.97
N PRO A 370 -9.78 -0.28 15.16
CA PRO A 370 -11.08 0.01 14.57
C PRO A 370 -12.13 0.30 15.65
N THR A 371 -13.02 1.26 15.37
CA THR A 371 -14.16 1.58 16.26
C THR A 371 -15.34 0.62 16.10
N GLN A 372 -15.37 -0.11 14.98
CA GLN A 372 -16.38 -1.12 14.66
C GLN A 372 -15.70 -2.47 14.51
N GLN A 373 -16.37 -3.54 14.93
CA GLN A 373 -15.88 -4.91 14.78
C GLN A 373 -15.82 -5.35 13.31
N TRP A 374 -16.80 -4.94 12.51
CA TRP A 374 -16.93 -5.34 11.11
C TRP A 374 -16.98 -4.10 10.22
N VAL A 375 -16.27 -4.15 9.09
CA VAL A 375 -16.36 -3.11 8.06
C VAL A 375 -17.65 -3.34 7.27
N PRO A 376 -18.54 -2.33 7.16
CA PRO A 376 -19.77 -2.47 6.39
C PRO A 376 -19.49 -2.57 4.88
N PRO A 377 -20.44 -3.07 4.08
CA PRO A 377 -20.35 -3.02 2.62
C PRO A 377 -20.12 -1.60 2.10
N ALA A 378 -19.30 -1.49 1.06
CA ALA A 378 -18.86 -0.23 0.50
C ALA A 378 -19.69 0.23 -0.70
N PRO A 379 -19.74 1.55 -0.98
CA PRO A 379 -20.34 2.08 -2.19
C PRO A 379 -19.50 1.80 -3.45
N ILE A 380 -18.20 1.53 -3.30
CA ILE A 380 -17.27 1.19 -4.39
C ILE A 380 -17.00 -0.32 -4.32
N VAL A 381 -17.03 -1.00 -5.47
CA VAL A 381 -16.80 -2.44 -5.56
C VAL A 381 -15.78 -2.79 -6.62
N VAL A 382 -15.02 -3.87 -6.40
CA VAL A 382 -14.23 -4.50 -7.46
C VAL A 382 -15.12 -5.52 -8.19
N PRO A 383 -15.33 -5.38 -9.52
CA PRO A 383 -16.10 -6.36 -10.27
C PRO A 383 -15.49 -7.76 -10.17
N LEU A 384 -16.31 -8.79 -9.97
CA LEU A 384 -15.87 -10.19 -10.07
C LEU A 384 -15.67 -10.57 -11.54
N SER A 385 -14.86 -11.60 -11.80
CA SER A 385 -14.50 -12.09 -13.13
C SER A 385 -15.71 -12.33 -14.00
#